data_AF-A0A953DKW7-F1
#
_entry.id   AF-A0A953DKW7-F1
#
_cell.length_a   1.000
_cell.length_b   1.000
_cell.length_c   1.000
_cell.angle_alpha   90.00
_cell.angle_beta   90.00
_cell.angle_gamma   90.00
#
_symmetry.space_group_name_H-M   'P 1'
#
loop_
_entity.id
_entity.type
_entity.pdbx_description
1 polymer ?
#
loop_
_entity_poly.entity_id
_entity_poly.type
_entity_poly.pdbx_seq_one_letter_code
_entity_poly.pdbx_strand_id
1 'polypeptide(L)'
;MKTTPARLLGRTMLLLLPAALALAACGPVLPPGTKMASSLPQPKPAHRWLCPATLDFVRDELVTPPSRWDDFLGQGVMEKTLSQPIDQMIKDGGGYEPSVASGRKYVAYYRDILAHPDKVREEYRGYGKSDDWIDTYLLTVRDGVTINQAFVDAVECRRTNGWLEAQRQTENADPKQP
;
A
#
# COMPACT_ATOMS: atom_id res chain seq x y z
N MET A 1 -9.39 -35.37 -46.89
CA MET A 1 -9.37 -34.16 -46.05
C MET A 1 -8.13 -34.23 -45.18
N LYS A 2 -7.12 -33.41 -45.46
CA LYS A 2 -5.85 -33.34 -44.74
C LYS A 2 -5.85 -32.05 -43.92
N THR A 3 -5.80 -32.16 -42.60
CA THR A 3 -5.64 -31.03 -41.69
C THR A 3 -4.27 -31.13 -41.02
N THR A 4 -3.42 -30.18 -41.36
CA THR A 4 -2.12 -29.93 -40.72
C THR A 4 -2.32 -28.90 -39.61
N PRO A 5 -1.91 -29.15 -38.35
CA PRO A 5 -1.64 -28.07 -37.42
C PRO A 5 -0.18 -27.64 -37.53
N ALA A 6 0.00 -26.36 -37.86
CA ALA A 6 1.25 -25.64 -37.79
C ALA A 6 1.31 -24.83 -36.49
N ARG A 7 2.55 -24.58 -36.03
CA ARG A 7 3.00 -23.59 -35.02
C ARG A 7 2.80 -24.06 -33.56
N LEU A 8 3.75 -23.89 -32.64
CA LEU A 8 4.62 -22.73 -32.43
C LEU A 8 5.94 -23.19 -31.74
N LEU A 9 7.06 -23.16 -32.47
CA LEU A 9 8.42 -23.15 -31.93
C LEU A 9 8.84 -21.69 -31.77
N GLY A 10 9.39 -21.31 -30.62
CA GLY A 10 9.95 -19.97 -30.44
C GLY A 10 10.03 -19.52 -29.00
N ARG A 11 10.70 -20.30 -28.15
CA ARG A 11 10.98 -19.94 -26.76
C ARG A 11 12.49 -19.91 -26.56
N THR A 12 13.14 -18.87 -27.10
CA THR A 12 14.56 -18.61 -26.85
C THR A 12 14.84 -17.12 -26.97
N MET A 13 15.03 -16.44 -25.85
CA MET A 13 16.16 -15.51 -25.69
C MET A 13 16.33 -15.19 -24.20
N LEU A 14 17.04 -16.10 -23.55
CA LEU A 14 17.80 -15.80 -22.35
C LEU A 14 19.11 -15.15 -22.85
N LEU A 15 19.31 -13.86 -22.57
CA LEU A 15 20.60 -13.21 -22.75
C LEU A 15 21.07 -12.69 -21.40
N LEU A 16 22.07 -13.39 -20.88
CA LEU A 16 23.00 -12.95 -19.84
C LEU A 16 23.78 -11.71 -20.32
N LEU A 17 24.28 -10.89 -19.38
CA LEU A 17 25.71 -10.49 -19.27
C LEU A 17 25.95 -9.66 -17.96
N PRO A 18 27.19 -9.38 -17.52
CA PRO A 18 27.73 -9.87 -16.24
C PRO A 18 28.26 -8.78 -15.28
N ALA A 19 28.83 -9.26 -14.16
CA ALA A 19 29.52 -8.55 -13.09
C ALA A 19 30.69 -7.63 -13.51
N ALA A 20 30.97 -6.59 -12.71
CA ALA A 20 32.32 -6.26 -12.20
C ALA A 20 32.35 -5.02 -11.27
N LEU A 21 33.01 -5.21 -10.11
CA LEU A 21 33.97 -4.35 -9.38
C LEU A 21 33.76 -2.83 -9.27
N ALA A 22 33.82 -2.31 -8.03
CA ALA A 22 35.06 -1.74 -7.46
C ALA A 22 34.86 -1.18 -6.05
N LEU A 23 35.78 -1.51 -5.14
CA LEU A 23 36.06 -0.73 -3.93
C LEU A 23 36.82 0.56 -4.30
N ALA A 24 36.48 1.69 -3.70
CA ALA A 24 37.44 2.69 -3.20
C ALA A 24 36.72 3.78 -2.38
N ALA A 25 37.29 4.06 -1.21
CA ALA A 25 36.90 5.08 -0.25
C ALA A 25 37.39 6.49 -0.65
N CYS A 26 36.67 7.52 -0.19
CA CYS A 26 37.19 8.78 0.40
C CYS A 26 35.99 9.69 0.72
N GLY A 27 35.78 9.98 2.00
CA GLY A 27 34.74 10.90 2.47
C GLY A 27 35.16 12.36 2.42
N PRO A 28 34.26 13.28 2.81
CA PRO A 28 34.65 14.52 3.44
C PRO A 28 34.17 14.61 4.89
N VAL A 29 35.06 15.17 5.70
CA VAL A 29 34.92 15.58 7.09
C VAL A 29 33.73 16.54 7.26
N LEU A 30 32.81 16.25 8.18
CA LEU A 30 31.74 17.17 8.60
C LEU A 30 32.12 17.85 9.93
N PRO A 31 31.92 19.18 10.05
CA PRO A 31 32.19 19.95 11.27
C PRO A 31 31.15 19.66 12.38
N PRO A 32 31.53 19.81 13.67
CA PRO A 32 30.60 19.63 14.77
C PRO A 32 29.81 20.92 14.98
N GLY A 33 28.48 20.81 14.91
CA GLY A 33 27.60 21.82 15.49
C GLY A 33 26.65 22.48 14.50
N THR A 34 25.51 21.82 14.25
CA THR A 34 24.22 22.52 14.22
C THR A 34 23.15 21.51 14.62
N LYS A 35 22.73 21.54 15.89
CA LYS A 35 21.49 20.87 16.31
C LYS A 35 20.32 21.72 15.79
N MET A 36 19.97 21.57 14.51
CA MET A 36 18.62 21.93 14.07
C MET A 36 17.70 20.80 14.52
N ALA A 37 17.01 21.04 15.64
CA ALA A 37 15.87 20.26 16.04
C ALA A 37 14.76 20.45 15.00
N SER A 38 14.86 19.70 13.91
CA SER A 38 13.74 19.50 13.00
C SER A 38 12.87 18.43 13.62
N SER A 39 12.05 18.83 14.59
CA SER A 39 10.96 18.00 15.10
C SER A 39 9.92 17.90 14.00
N LEU A 40 10.12 16.99 13.05
CA LEU A 40 9.04 16.42 12.26
C LEU A 40 7.93 16.01 13.25
N PRO A 41 6.64 16.24 12.93
CA PRO A 41 5.54 15.71 13.72
C PRO A 41 5.78 14.21 13.91
N GLN A 42 6.07 13.80 15.15
CA GLN A 42 6.15 12.38 15.43
C GLN A 42 4.74 11.82 15.28
N PRO A 43 4.56 10.70 14.56
CA PRO A 43 3.27 10.03 14.49
C PRO A 43 2.79 9.79 15.91
N LYS A 44 1.59 10.28 16.21
CA LYS A 44 0.92 10.08 17.49
C LYS A 44 0.91 8.58 17.75
N PRO A 45 1.35 8.09 18.92
CA PRO A 45 1.37 6.65 19.18
C PRO A 45 -0.03 6.09 18.98
N ALA A 46 -0.19 5.23 17.97
CA ALA A 46 -1.42 4.50 17.74
C ALA A 46 -1.80 3.79 19.04
N HIS A 47 -3.03 4.02 19.52
CA HIS A 47 -3.55 3.38 20.72
C HIS A 47 -3.34 1.87 20.60
N ARG A 48 -2.38 1.33 21.35
CA ARG A 48 -1.83 -0.04 21.22
C ARG A 48 -2.81 -1.19 21.49
N TRP A 49 -4.12 -0.94 21.57
CA TRP A 49 -5.07 -1.94 22.09
C TRP A 49 -6.38 -2.07 21.31
N LEU A 50 -6.70 -1.16 20.39
CA LEU A 50 -7.94 -1.26 19.62
C LEU A 50 -7.59 -1.23 18.13
N CYS A 51 -7.70 -2.39 17.48
CA CYS A 51 -7.65 -2.44 16.03
C CYS A 51 -8.78 -1.57 15.48
N PRO A 52 -8.52 -0.71 14.49
CA PRO A 52 -9.53 0.20 13.98
C PRO A 52 -10.72 -0.57 13.40
N ALA A 53 -11.92 -0.06 13.65
CA ALA A 53 -13.17 -0.66 13.18
C ALA A 53 -13.36 -0.45 11.67
N THR A 54 -12.92 0.71 11.17
CA THR A 54 -13.05 1.19 9.79
C THR A 54 -11.74 1.89 9.37
N LEU A 55 -11.66 2.41 8.15
CA LEU A 55 -10.50 3.20 7.69
C LEU A 55 -10.65 4.71 7.94
N ASP A 56 -11.74 5.16 8.59
CA ASP A 56 -12.00 6.58 8.81
C ASP A 56 -10.89 7.30 9.60
N PHE A 57 -10.09 6.57 10.37
CA PHE A 57 -8.96 7.11 11.12
C PHE A 57 -7.85 7.72 10.24
N VAL A 58 -7.78 7.39 8.94
CA VAL A 58 -6.80 7.99 8.02
C VAL A 58 -7.33 9.21 7.27
N ARG A 59 -8.56 9.64 7.52
CA ARG A 59 -9.20 10.73 6.77
C ARG A 59 -8.38 12.01 6.78
N ASP A 60 -7.80 12.36 7.92
CA ASP A 60 -6.99 13.58 8.09
C ASP A 60 -5.61 13.48 7.39
N GLU A 61 -5.20 12.29 6.96
CA GLU A 61 -3.95 12.04 6.24
C GLU A 61 -4.14 12.08 4.71
N LEU A 62 -5.39 12.13 4.23
CA LEU A 62 -5.70 12.17 2.80
C LEU A 62 -5.45 13.58 2.24
N VAL A 63 -4.79 13.64 1.09
CA VAL A 63 -4.33 14.90 0.48
C VAL A 63 -5.17 15.34 -0.71
N THR A 64 -5.95 14.46 -1.32
CA THR A 64 -6.86 14.87 -2.40
C THR A 64 -8.04 15.62 -1.79
N PRO A 65 -8.41 16.81 -2.32
CA PRO A 65 -9.60 17.51 -1.86
C PRO A 65 -10.85 16.63 -1.96
N PRO A 66 -11.73 16.57 -0.95
CA PRO A 66 -12.92 15.72 -0.99
C PRO A 66 -13.81 15.95 -2.21
N SER A 67 -13.90 17.21 -2.68
CA SER A 67 -14.64 17.57 -3.89
C SER A 67 -14.09 16.97 -5.18
N ARG A 68 -12.87 16.41 -5.16
CA ARG A 68 -12.17 15.81 -6.31
C ARG A 68 -12.08 14.29 -6.23
N TRP A 69 -12.50 13.66 -5.13
CA TRP A 69 -12.49 12.19 -5.03
C TRP A 69 -13.42 11.55 -6.05
N ASP A 70 -14.61 12.12 -6.22
CA ASP A 70 -15.63 11.57 -7.11
C ASP A 70 -15.22 11.57 -8.59
N ASP A 71 -14.33 12.48 -8.99
CA ASP A 71 -13.81 12.59 -10.36
C ASP A 71 -12.99 11.36 -10.79
N PHE A 72 -12.44 10.61 -9.82
CA PHE A 72 -11.54 9.48 -10.06
C PHE A 72 -12.07 8.16 -9.51
N LEU A 73 -12.78 8.20 -8.39
CA LEU A 73 -13.26 7.01 -7.69
C LEU A 73 -14.74 6.73 -7.99
N GLY A 74 -15.49 7.72 -8.46
CA GLY A 74 -16.94 7.68 -8.58
C GLY A 74 -17.64 8.16 -7.31
N GLN A 75 -18.89 8.60 -7.48
CA GLN A 75 -19.65 9.29 -6.45
C GLN A 75 -19.74 8.50 -5.14
N GLY A 76 -19.22 9.08 -4.05
CA GLY A 76 -19.33 8.54 -2.70
C GLY A 76 -18.51 7.26 -2.43
N VAL A 77 -17.66 6.85 -3.38
CA VAL A 77 -16.84 5.64 -3.23
C VAL A 77 -15.85 5.80 -2.09
N MET A 78 -15.20 6.97 -1.95
CA MET A 78 -14.27 7.21 -0.85
C MET A 78 -14.94 7.09 0.51
N GLU A 79 -16.08 7.75 0.71
CA GLU A 79 -16.82 7.70 1.97
C GLU A 79 -17.24 6.28 2.34
N LYS A 80 -17.72 5.52 1.35
CA LYS A 80 -18.05 4.11 1.55
C LYS A 80 -16.82 3.29 1.94
N THR A 81 -15.69 3.48 1.26
CA THR A 81 -14.44 2.77 1.57
C THR A 81 -13.95 3.09 2.98
N LEU A 82 -13.97 4.37 3.39
CA LEU A 82 -13.49 4.78 4.71
C LEU A 82 -14.38 4.29 5.85
N SER A 83 -15.70 4.26 5.63
CA SER A 83 -16.69 3.83 6.64
C SER A 83 -16.93 2.32 6.66
N GLN A 84 -16.46 1.56 5.66
CA GLN A 84 -16.68 0.11 5.62
C GLN A 84 -15.99 -0.59 6.80
N PRO A 85 -16.67 -1.51 7.49
CA PRO A 85 -16.05 -2.30 8.55
C PRO A 85 -14.89 -3.15 8.00
N ILE A 86 -13.75 -3.12 8.68
CA ILE A 86 -12.55 -3.87 8.27
C ILE A 86 -12.83 -5.38 8.21
N ASP A 87 -13.64 -5.93 9.11
CA ASP A 87 -14.02 -7.35 9.08
C ASP A 87 -14.78 -7.71 7.80
N GLN A 88 -15.65 -6.80 7.33
CA GLN A 88 -16.36 -7.00 6.07
C GLN A 88 -15.39 -6.90 4.89
N MET A 89 -14.44 -5.95 4.91
CA MET A 89 -13.40 -5.85 3.88
C MET A 89 -12.51 -7.11 3.83
N ILE A 90 -12.15 -7.67 5.00
CA ILE A 90 -11.38 -8.92 5.09
C ILE A 90 -12.18 -10.07 4.49
N LYS A 91 -13.48 -10.18 4.81
CA LYS A 91 -14.36 -11.21 4.27
C LYS A 91 -14.49 -11.09 2.74
N ASP A 92 -14.73 -9.89 2.25
CA ASP A 92 -14.83 -9.60 0.80
C ASP A 92 -13.50 -9.88 0.09
N GLY A 93 -12.38 -9.64 0.77
CA GLY A 93 -11.03 -9.93 0.31
C GLY A 93 -10.65 -11.41 0.33
N GLY A 94 -11.49 -12.30 0.86
CA GLY A 94 -11.20 -13.74 0.93
C GLY A 94 -10.44 -14.19 2.17
N GLY A 95 -10.43 -13.38 3.23
CA GLY A 95 -9.76 -13.65 4.50
C GLY A 95 -8.49 -12.82 4.71
N TYR A 96 -7.80 -13.07 5.83
CA TYR A 96 -6.65 -12.28 6.27
C TYR A 96 -5.50 -12.26 5.26
N GLU A 97 -4.98 -13.43 4.84
CA GLU A 97 -3.81 -13.49 3.97
C GLU A 97 -4.05 -12.91 2.57
N PRO A 98 -5.17 -13.23 1.87
CA PRO A 98 -5.45 -12.59 0.59
C PRO A 98 -5.63 -11.07 0.71
N SER A 99 -6.23 -10.59 1.80
CA SER A 99 -6.41 -9.16 2.06
C SER A 99 -5.08 -8.43 2.23
N VAL A 100 -4.16 -8.98 3.04
CA VAL A 100 -2.82 -8.41 3.22
C VAL A 100 -2.03 -8.44 1.92
N ALA A 101 -2.07 -9.55 1.18
CA ALA A 101 -1.36 -9.69 -0.09
C ALA A 101 -1.87 -8.67 -1.13
N SER A 102 -3.18 -8.50 -1.23
CA SER A 102 -3.80 -7.51 -2.11
C SER A 102 -3.42 -6.09 -1.72
N GLY A 103 -3.56 -5.71 -0.44
CA GLY A 103 -3.19 -4.38 0.05
C GLY A 103 -1.72 -4.05 -0.22
N ARG A 104 -0.80 -4.97 0.07
CA ARG A 104 0.64 -4.79 -0.21
C ARG A 104 0.94 -4.65 -1.71
N LYS A 105 0.24 -5.42 -2.56
CA LYS A 105 0.36 -5.30 -4.01
C LYS A 105 -0.03 -3.89 -4.48
N TYR A 106 -1.14 -3.35 -3.99
CA TYR A 106 -1.57 -1.99 -4.34
C TYR A 106 -0.65 -0.91 -3.78
N VAL A 107 -0.16 -1.04 -2.55
CA VAL A 107 0.85 -0.13 -1.99
C VAL A 107 2.10 -0.09 -2.89
N ALA A 108 2.61 -1.25 -3.30
CA ALA A 108 3.78 -1.32 -4.17
C ALA A 108 3.51 -0.69 -5.54
N TYR A 109 2.36 -1.00 -6.15
CA TYR A 109 1.94 -0.43 -7.43
C TYR A 109 1.82 1.10 -7.39
N TYR A 110 1.16 1.65 -6.37
CA TYR A 110 1.01 3.10 -6.24
C TYR A 110 2.32 3.81 -5.92
N ARG A 111 3.21 3.19 -5.14
CA ARG A 111 4.56 3.73 -4.91
C ARG A 111 5.40 3.76 -6.20
N ASP A 112 5.25 2.78 -7.08
CA ASP A 112 5.93 2.77 -8.38
C ASP A 112 5.47 3.93 -9.27
N ILE A 113 4.15 4.18 -9.34
CA ILE A 113 3.60 5.36 -10.04
C ILE A 113 4.19 6.66 -9.48
N LEU A 114 4.20 6.79 -8.15
CA LEU A 114 4.71 8.00 -7.47
C LEU A 114 6.23 8.17 -7.58
N ALA A 115 6.98 7.10 -7.86
CA ALA A 115 8.41 7.16 -8.13
C ALA A 115 8.73 7.69 -9.54
N HIS A 116 7.74 7.73 -10.44
CA HIS A 116 7.91 8.09 -11.84
C HIS A 116 6.88 9.14 -12.33
N PRO A 117 6.72 10.29 -11.62
CA PRO A 117 5.66 11.25 -11.93
C PRO A 117 5.81 11.87 -13.33
N ASP A 118 7.04 12.04 -13.84
CA ASP A 118 7.25 12.61 -15.17
C ASP A 118 6.78 11.67 -16.29
N LYS A 119 6.97 10.35 -16.12
CA LYS A 119 6.47 9.35 -17.07
C LYS A 119 4.94 9.36 -17.10
N VAL A 120 4.32 9.43 -15.92
CA VAL A 120 2.86 9.54 -15.77
C VAL A 120 2.35 10.81 -16.47
N ARG A 121 3.03 11.94 -16.28
CA ARG A 121 2.66 13.21 -16.94
C ARG A 121 2.77 13.10 -18.45
N GLU A 122 3.87 12.57 -18.97
CA GLU A 122 4.06 12.36 -20.41
C GLU A 122 2.96 11.48 -21.01
N GLU A 123 2.71 10.33 -20.38
CA GLU A 123 1.69 9.37 -20.82
C GLU A 123 0.29 10.00 -20.86
N TYR A 124 -0.15 10.59 -19.76
CA TYR A 124 -1.51 11.15 -19.69
C TYR A 124 -1.69 12.43 -20.50
N ARG A 125 -0.63 13.23 -20.73
CA ARG A 125 -0.66 14.30 -21.74
C ARG A 125 -0.83 13.73 -23.14
N GLY A 126 -0.18 12.61 -23.45
CA GLY A 126 -0.41 11.84 -24.69
C GLY A 126 -1.85 11.38 -24.87
N TYR A 127 -2.59 11.21 -23.77
CA TYR A 127 -4.03 10.93 -23.75
C TYR A 127 -4.92 12.19 -23.68
N GLY A 128 -4.35 13.38 -23.83
CA GLY A 128 -5.09 14.64 -23.83
C GLY A 128 -5.59 15.08 -22.46
N LYS A 129 -5.03 14.55 -21.36
CA LYS A 129 -5.36 15.01 -20.00
C LYS A 129 -4.65 16.33 -19.69
N SER A 130 -5.34 17.21 -18.97
CA SER A 130 -4.77 18.46 -18.47
C SER A 130 -3.82 18.20 -17.31
N ASP A 131 -2.90 19.13 -17.06
CA ASP A 131 -1.99 19.05 -15.91
C ASP A 131 -2.75 19.00 -14.57
N ASP A 132 -3.86 19.74 -14.44
CA ASP A 132 -4.71 19.70 -13.25
C ASP A 132 -5.36 18.32 -13.02
N TRP A 133 -5.78 17.64 -14.09
CA TRP A 133 -6.29 16.27 -14.01
C TRP A 133 -5.18 15.31 -13.55
N ILE A 134 -3.97 15.46 -14.11
CA ILE A 134 -2.82 14.60 -13.77
C ILE A 134 -2.36 14.83 -12.33
N ASP A 135 -2.34 16.08 -11.87
CA ASP A 135 -2.01 16.43 -10.50
C ASP A 135 -3.02 15.80 -9.53
N THR A 136 -4.31 15.89 -9.86
CA THR A 136 -5.36 15.26 -9.05
C THR A 136 -5.21 13.74 -9.05
N TYR A 137 -4.93 13.12 -10.20
CA TYR A 137 -4.63 11.70 -10.28
C TYR A 137 -3.49 11.31 -9.33
N LEU A 138 -2.36 12.02 -9.37
CA LEU A 138 -1.21 11.73 -8.51
C LEU A 138 -1.52 11.92 -7.02
N LEU A 139 -2.38 12.88 -6.66
CA LEU A 139 -2.89 13.01 -5.29
C LEU A 139 -3.75 11.80 -4.90
N THR A 140 -4.66 11.34 -5.76
CA THR A 140 -5.49 10.16 -5.48
C THR A 140 -4.66 8.89 -5.36
N VAL A 141 -3.56 8.77 -6.11
CA VAL A 141 -2.60 7.66 -5.98
C VAL A 141 -1.88 7.72 -4.63
N ARG A 142 -1.53 8.91 -4.13
CA ARG A 142 -0.96 9.08 -2.79
C ARG A 142 -1.95 8.64 -1.70
N ASP A 143 -3.21 9.05 -1.81
CA ASP A 143 -4.28 8.60 -0.91
C ASP A 143 -4.44 7.07 -0.97
N GLY A 144 -4.34 6.50 -2.18
CA GLY A 144 -4.33 5.06 -2.38
C GLY A 144 -3.25 4.34 -1.58
N VAL A 145 -2.03 4.90 -1.47
CA VAL A 145 -0.97 4.34 -0.61
C VAL A 145 -1.40 4.38 0.86
N THR A 146 -1.87 5.53 1.34
CA THR A 146 -2.29 5.72 2.74
C THR A 146 -3.39 4.72 3.12
N ILE A 147 -4.46 4.66 2.33
CA ILE A 147 -5.62 3.79 2.58
C ILE A 147 -5.23 2.31 2.56
N ASN A 148 -4.47 1.87 1.55
CA ASN A 148 -4.10 0.46 1.44
C ASN A 148 -3.10 0.02 2.51
N GLN A 149 -2.16 0.90 2.91
CA GLN A 149 -1.26 0.60 4.03
C GLN A 149 -2.04 0.51 5.35
N ALA A 150 -2.93 1.45 5.61
CA ALA A 150 -3.78 1.45 6.79
C ALA A 150 -4.68 0.21 6.86
N PHE A 151 -5.20 -0.25 5.73
CA PHE A 151 -5.93 -1.51 5.65
C PHE A 151 -5.05 -2.71 6.02
N VAL A 152 -3.84 -2.82 5.45
CA VAL A 152 -2.89 -3.89 5.80
C VAL A 152 -2.62 -3.89 7.30
N ASP A 153 -2.32 -2.73 7.88
CA ASP A 153 -2.01 -2.60 9.30
C ASP A 153 -3.22 -2.99 10.18
N ALA A 154 -4.44 -2.61 9.77
CA ALA A 154 -5.66 -2.99 10.45
C ALA A 154 -5.93 -4.50 10.40
N VAL A 155 -5.69 -5.13 9.24
CA VAL A 155 -5.84 -6.60 9.07
C VAL A 155 -4.82 -7.34 9.93
N GLU A 156 -3.55 -6.89 9.95
CA GLU A 156 -2.50 -7.51 10.76
C GLU A 156 -2.73 -7.34 12.27
N CYS A 157 -3.28 -6.18 12.68
CA CYS A 157 -3.72 -5.98 14.06
C CYS A 157 -4.79 -7.01 14.46
N ARG A 158 -5.83 -7.17 13.63
CA ARG A 158 -6.93 -8.12 13.89
C ARG A 158 -6.45 -9.57 13.93
N ARG A 159 -5.55 -9.96 13.03
CA ARG A 159 -4.95 -11.31 13.01
C ARG A 159 -4.23 -11.59 14.34
N THR A 160 -3.44 -10.63 14.82
CA THR A 160 -2.68 -10.75 16.08
C THR A 160 -3.63 -10.84 17.28
N ASN A 161 -4.63 -9.98 17.37
CA ASN A 161 -5.58 -9.97 18.49
C ASN A 161 -6.48 -11.21 18.51
N GLY A 162 -6.97 -11.67 17.35
CA GLY A 162 -7.75 -12.91 17.27
C GLY A 162 -6.95 -14.15 17.68
N TRP A 163 -5.65 -14.18 17.37
CA TRP A 163 -4.75 -15.24 17.86
C TRP A 163 -4.59 -15.21 19.38
N LEU A 164 -4.39 -14.02 19.96
CA LEU A 164 -4.29 -13.85 21.43
C LEU A 164 -5.58 -14.26 22.15
N GLU A 165 -6.75 -13.97 21.57
CA GLU A 165 -8.04 -14.39 22.13
C GLU A 165 -8.21 -15.91 22.09
N ALA A 166 -7.84 -16.55 20.97
CA ALA A 166 -7.87 -17.99 20.83
C ALA A 166 -6.94 -18.68 21.86
N GLN A 167 -5.74 -18.13 22.10
CA GLN A 167 -4.83 -18.63 23.13
C GLN A 167 -5.41 -18.54 24.54
N ARG A 168 -5.98 -17.38 24.92
CA ARG A 168 -6.63 -17.23 26.23
C ARG A 168 -7.80 -18.20 26.40
N GLN A 169 -8.55 -18.46 25.35
CA GLN A 169 -9.64 -19.45 25.41
C GLN A 169 -9.10 -20.87 25.62
N THR A 170 -8.00 -21.23 24.97
CA THR A 170 -7.37 -22.54 25.20
C THR A 170 -6.78 -22.68 26.62
N GLU A 171 -6.17 -21.62 27.16
CA GLU A 171 -5.64 -21.62 28.54
C GLU A 171 -6.75 -21.71 29.60
N ASN A 172 -7.90 -21.05 29.39
CA ASN A 172 -9.04 -21.12 30.31
C ASN A 172 -9.89 -22.39 30.13
N ALA A 173 -9.76 -23.10 29.02
CA ALA A 173 -10.49 -24.34 28.74
C ALA A 173 -9.80 -25.59 29.33
N ASP A 174 -8.57 -25.49 29.84
CA ASP A 174 -7.87 -26.58 30.52
C ASP A 174 -7.77 -26.32 32.04
N PRO A 175 -8.81 -26.63 32.85
CA PRO A 175 -8.80 -26.44 34.29
C PRO A 175 -7.93 -27.48 35.03
N LYS A 176 -7.04 -28.21 34.35
CA LYS A 176 -6.16 -29.22 34.95
C LYS A 176 -4.68 -28.92 34.69
N GLN A 177 -4.14 -27.92 35.40
CA GLN A 177 -2.74 -27.98 35.83
C GLN A 177 -2.67 -28.05 37.37
N PRO A 178 -2.35 -29.22 37.94
CA PRO A 178 -1.86 -29.34 39.32
C PRO A 178 -0.44 -28.77 39.48
#